data_AF-A0A6A4ZW83-F1
#
_entry.id   AF-A0A6A4ZW83-F1
#
_cell.length_a   1.000
_cell.length_b   1.000
_cell.length_c   1.000
_cell.angle_alpha   90.00
_cell.angle_beta   90.00
_cell.angle_gamma   90.00
#
_symmetry.space_group_name_H-M   'P 1'
#
loop_
_entity.id
_entity.type
_entity.pdbx_description
1 polymer ?
#
loop_
_entity_poly.entity_id
_entity_poly.type
_entity_poly.pdbx_seq_one_letter_code
_entity_poly.pdbx_strand_id
1 'polypeptide(L)'
;MNTSKWLESSDLVSRFWALDNAKTTGALTLPSTVNVTGRLAKYNLTWTDLSPMAQQALVWDMGLVVAAVNGVDQWLQVYVRTAGSTMADIALSFAADFPTTTTQSALPCIGPQGIYLRQNQTDYAALAKVTKCAVDFTASVQ
;
A
#
# COMPACT_ATOMS: atom_id res chain seq x y z
N MET A 1 18.84 2.02 -11.04
CA MET A 1 17.79 2.43 -10.07
C MET A 1 18.02 1.66 -8.79
N ASN A 2 18.10 2.32 -7.64
CA ASN A 2 18.34 1.63 -6.36
C ASN A 2 17.10 0.78 -6.03
N THR A 3 17.16 -0.52 -6.25
CA THR A 3 16.02 -1.46 -6.21
C THR A 3 15.43 -1.64 -4.83
N SER A 4 16.14 -1.23 -3.77
CA SER A 4 15.69 -1.32 -2.38
C SER A 4 14.70 -0.23 -1.97
N LYS A 5 14.65 0.92 -2.67
CA LYS A 5 13.83 2.08 -2.26
C LYS A 5 12.34 1.72 -2.09
N TRP A 6 11.84 0.83 -2.94
CA TRP A 6 10.40 0.51 -3.00
C TRP A 6 10.05 -0.82 -2.32
N LEU A 7 11.02 -1.54 -1.74
CA LEU A 7 10.82 -2.91 -1.29
C LEU A 7 9.92 -3.01 -0.04
N GLU A 8 9.95 -1.97 0.81
CA GLU A 8 9.19 -1.87 2.06
C GLU A 8 8.39 -0.56 2.13
N SER A 9 7.86 -0.10 1.00
CA SER A 9 7.14 1.18 0.93
C SER A 9 5.78 1.02 0.27
N SER A 10 4.76 1.55 0.94
CA SER A 10 3.41 1.75 0.41
C SER A 10 3.23 3.11 -0.26
N ASP A 11 4.28 3.94 -0.38
CA ASP A 11 4.22 5.19 -1.13
C ASP A 11 4.25 4.92 -2.64
N LEU A 12 3.17 4.29 -3.12
CA LEU A 12 3.02 3.94 -4.52
C LEU A 12 2.76 5.18 -5.37
N VAL A 13 2.25 6.28 -4.80
CA VAL A 13 2.10 7.56 -5.52
C VAL A 13 3.47 8.05 -5.99
N SER A 14 4.44 8.17 -5.08
CA SER A 14 5.80 8.56 -5.44
C SER A 14 6.47 7.56 -6.39
N ARG A 15 6.16 6.26 -6.24
CA ARG A 15 6.68 5.22 -7.13
C ARG A 15 6.15 5.37 -8.55
N PHE A 16 4.84 5.53 -8.72
CA PHE A 16 4.22 5.70 -10.02
C PHE A 16 4.65 7.00 -10.69
N TRP A 17 4.79 8.09 -9.92
CA TRP A 17 5.36 9.34 -10.43
C TRP A 17 6.79 9.14 -10.96
N ALA A 18 7.64 8.41 -10.24
CA ALA A 18 8.99 8.10 -10.70
C ALA A 18 8.99 7.22 -11.97
N LEU A 19 8.06 6.26 -12.08
CA LEU A 19 7.90 5.42 -13.26
C LEU A 19 7.39 6.20 -14.48
N ASP A 20 6.49 7.15 -14.26
CA ASP A 20 5.93 8.03 -15.29
C ASP A 20 7.01 8.96 -15.86
N ASN A 21 7.82 9.57 -14.98
CA ASN A 21 8.98 10.37 -15.37
C ASN A 21 10.03 9.54 -16.11
N ALA A 22 10.15 8.25 -15.79
CA ALA A 22 10.99 7.31 -16.52
C ALA A 22 10.38 6.81 -17.84
N LYS A 23 9.17 7.28 -18.20
CA LYS A 23 8.41 6.90 -19.41
C LYS A 23 8.16 5.39 -19.52
N THR A 24 7.88 4.75 -18.38
CA THR A 24 7.58 3.31 -18.33
C THR A 24 6.20 3.06 -18.95
N THR A 25 6.09 2.11 -19.87
CA THR A 25 4.86 1.83 -20.64
C THR A 25 3.94 0.77 -20.04
N GLY A 26 4.26 0.27 -18.84
CA GLY A 26 3.50 -0.79 -18.16
C GLY A 26 2.17 -0.29 -17.61
N ALA A 27 1.11 -0.29 -18.41
CA ALA A 27 -0.24 -0.04 -17.92
C ALA A 27 -0.84 -1.35 -17.38
N LEU A 28 -1.25 -1.37 -16.10
CA LEU A 28 -2.12 -2.43 -15.59
C LEU A 28 -3.54 -2.18 -16.11
N THR A 29 -4.21 -3.23 -16.56
CA THR A 29 -5.63 -3.17 -16.88
C THR A 29 -6.40 -2.89 -15.60
N LEU A 30 -7.02 -1.72 -15.53
CA LEU A 30 -7.88 -1.35 -14.42
C LEU A 30 -9.33 -1.76 -14.75
N PRO A 31 -10.08 -2.31 -13.80
CA PRO A 31 -11.52 -2.52 -13.97
C PRO A 31 -12.23 -1.20 -14.31
N SER A 32 -13.42 -1.28 -14.91
CA SER A 32 -14.23 -0.12 -15.33
C SER A 32 -14.17 1.02 -14.32
N THR A 33 -14.11 2.26 -14.82
CA THR A 33 -13.67 3.44 -14.05
C THR A 33 -14.37 3.56 -12.71
N VAL A 34 -13.56 3.56 -11.64
CA VAL A 34 -14.00 3.93 -10.31
C VAL A 34 -14.36 5.42 -10.27
N ASN A 35 -15.29 5.79 -9.39
CA ASN A 35 -15.75 7.18 -9.31
C ASN A 35 -14.68 8.09 -8.68
N VAL A 36 -13.77 8.58 -9.52
CA VAL A 36 -12.72 9.55 -9.15
C VAL A 36 -13.06 11.00 -9.52
N THR A 37 -14.23 11.21 -10.13
CA THR A 37 -14.63 12.48 -10.76
C THR A 37 -14.54 13.65 -9.79
N GLY A 38 -14.95 13.48 -8.53
CA GLY A 38 -14.91 14.54 -7.52
C GLY A 38 -13.50 15.01 -7.16
N ARG A 39 -12.46 14.19 -7.33
CA ARG A 39 -11.06 14.62 -7.12
C ARG A 39 -10.53 15.34 -8.36
N LEU A 40 -10.79 14.79 -9.54
CA LEU A 40 -10.29 15.34 -10.79
C LEU A 40 -10.94 16.69 -11.17
N ALA A 41 -12.24 16.84 -10.89
CA ALA A 41 -12.98 18.07 -11.19
C ALA A 41 -12.39 19.31 -10.48
N LYS A 42 -11.77 19.14 -9.31
CA LYS A 42 -11.09 20.23 -8.58
C LYS A 42 -9.91 20.83 -9.35
N TYR A 43 -9.39 20.07 -10.32
CA TYR A 43 -8.26 20.45 -11.16
C TYR A 43 -8.65 20.59 -12.63
N ASN A 44 -9.96 20.56 -12.95
CA ASN A 44 -10.48 20.53 -14.33
C ASN A 44 -9.89 19.38 -15.18
N LEU A 45 -9.65 18.23 -14.55
CA LEU A 45 -9.15 17.03 -15.22
C LEU A 45 -10.26 15.99 -15.38
N THR A 46 -10.06 15.09 -16.34
CA THR A 46 -10.81 13.87 -16.58
C THR A 46 -9.89 12.66 -16.47
N TRP A 47 -10.45 11.46 -16.35
CA TRP A 47 -9.66 10.22 -16.22
C TRP A 47 -8.71 9.99 -17.40
N THR A 48 -9.14 10.38 -18.59
CA THR A 48 -8.36 10.24 -19.83
C THR A 48 -7.24 11.25 -19.97
N ASP A 49 -7.24 12.33 -19.17
CA ASP A 49 -6.14 13.31 -19.15
C ASP A 49 -4.93 12.78 -18.37
N LEU A 50 -5.10 11.71 -17.60
CA LEU A 50 -4.05 11.11 -16.80
C LEU A 50 -3.27 10.04 -17.58
N SER A 51 -1.95 10.00 -17.36
CA SER A 51 -1.12 8.85 -17.77
C SER A 51 -1.55 7.58 -17.02
N PRO A 52 -1.25 6.37 -17.53
CA PRO A 52 -1.57 5.12 -16.83
C PRO A 52 -0.97 5.05 -15.41
N MET A 53 0.21 5.64 -15.21
CA MET A 53 0.84 5.72 -13.89
C MET A 53 0.10 6.70 -12.97
N ALA A 54 -0.33 7.85 -13.49
CA ALA A 54 -1.13 8.81 -12.73
C ALA A 54 -2.52 8.24 -12.36
N GLN A 55 -3.12 7.43 -13.23
CA GLN A 55 -4.34 6.67 -12.93
C GLN A 55 -4.13 5.72 -11.75
N GLN A 56 -3.05 4.94 -11.75
CA GLN A 56 -2.69 4.03 -10.66
C GLN A 56 -2.39 4.77 -9.34
N ALA A 57 -1.66 5.90 -9.43
CA ALA A 57 -1.39 6.74 -8.28
C ALA A 57 -2.66 7.29 -7.66
N LEU A 58 -3.61 7.76 -8.49
CA LEU A 58 -4.86 8.33 -8.01
C LEU A 58 -5.72 7.30 -7.27
N VAL A 59 -5.91 6.10 -7.84
CA VAL A 59 -6.72 5.06 -7.18
C VAL A 59 -6.07 4.56 -5.91
N TRP A 60 -4.73 4.40 -5.89
CA TRP A 60 -4.01 4.05 -4.67
C TRP A 60 -4.18 5.11 -3.59
N ASP A 61 -4.01 6.39 -3.91
CA ASP A 61 -4.15 7.49 -2.96
C ASP A 61 -5.60 7.60 -2.42
N MET A 62 -6.59 7.15 -3.19
CA MET A 62 -7.98 7.03 -2.76
C MET A 62 -8.26 5.77 -1.91
N GLY A 63 -7.28 4.90 -1.72
CA GLY A 63 -7.45 3.63 -1.01
C GLY A 63 -8.15 2.56 -1.83
N LEU A 64 -8.11 2.63 -3.16
CA LEU A 64 -8.76 1.66 -4.03
C LEU A 64 -7.75 0.66 -4.55
N VAL A 65 -8.02 -0.63 -4.33
CA VAL A 65 -7.21 -1.75 -4.81
C VAL A 65 -8.05 -2.71 -5.64
N VAL A 66 -7.42 -3.47 -6.53
CA VAL A 66 -8.08 -4.49 -7.33
C VAL A 66 -7.88 -5.86 -6.68
N ALA A 67 -8.96 -6.61 -6.51
CA ALA A 67 -8.90 -8.00 -6.10
C ALA A 67 -9.92 -8.85 -6.88
N ALA A 68 -9.61 -10.13 -7.06
CA ALA A 68 -10.51 -11.08 -7.68
C ALA A 68 -11.56 -11.53 -6.65
N VAL A 69 -12.82 -11.11 -6.84
CA VAL A 69 -13.98 -11.54 -6.06
C VAL A 69 -14.79 -12.49 -6.93
N ASN A 70 -14.87 -13.77 -6.55
CA ASN A 70 -15.51 -14.81 -7.35
C ASN A 70 -14.98 -14.92 -8.79
N GLY A 71 -13.67 -14.73 -8.98
CA GLY A 71 -13.02 -14.82 -10.29
C GLY A 71 -13.15 -13.57 -11.18
N VAL A 72 -13.72 -12.47 -10.66
CA VAL A 72 -13.87 -11.20 -11.37
C VAL A 72 -13.10 -10.12 -10.63
N ASP A 73 -12.29 -9.34 -11.35
CA ASP A 73 -11.58 -8.20 -10.77
C ASP A 73 -12.56 -7.10 -10.37
N GLN A 74 -12.51 -6.73 -9.09
CA GLN A 74 -13.36 -5.69 -8.51
C GLN A 74 -12.53 -4.70 -7.70
N TRP A 75 -13.04 -3.47 -7.62
CA TRP A 75 -12.49 -2.44 -6.75
C TRP A 75 -12.89 -2.70 -5.30
N LEU A 76 -11.89 -2.76 -4.42
CA LEU A 76 -12.06 -2.82 -2.98
C LEU A 76 -11.54 -1.54 -2.33
N GLN A 77 -12.27 -1.05 -1.32
CA GLN A 77 -11.84 0.07 -0.50
C GLN A 77 -10.98 -0.43 0.65
N VAL A 78 -9.77 0.09 0.72
CA VAL A 78 -8.88 0.01 1.88
C VAL A 78 -9.12 1.23 2.75
N TYR A 79 -9.29 1.00 4.05
CA TYR A 79 -9.37 2.06 5.05
C TYR A 79 -8.07 2.10 5.82
N VAL A 80 -7.55 3.31 5.98
CA VAL A 80 -6.32 3.58 6.72
C VAL A 80 -6.60 3.73 8.20
N ARG A 81 -5.59 3.42 9.00
CA ARG A 81 -5.71 3.07 10.42
C ARG A 81 -6.19 4.20 11.34
N THR A 82 -5.90 5.46 11.03
CA THR A 82 -6.31 6.63 11.84
C THR A 82 -6.65 7.83 10.97
N ALA A 83 -7.49 8.73 11.50
CA ALA A 83 -7.70 10.05 10.90
C ALA A 83 -6.35 10.77 10.76
N GLY A 84 -5.99 11.15 9.54
CA GLY A 84 -4.70 11.77 9.21
C GLY A 84 -3.64 10.82 8.65
N SER A 85 -3.86 9.50 8.69
CA SER A 85 -3.04 8.55 7.93
C SER A 85 -3.44 8.53 6.46
N THR A 86 -2.51 8.10 5.61
CA THR A 86 -2.68 7.96 4.17
C THR A 86 -2.38 6.53 3.73
N MET A 87 -2.67 6.22 2.47
CA MET A 87 -2.32 4.93 1.88
C MET A 87 -0.79 4.72 1.81
N ALA A 88 0.01 5.77 1.92
CA ALA A 88 1.46 5.67 2.02
C ALA A 88 1.93 5.12 3.37
N ASP A 89 1.08 5.14 4.41
CA ASP A 89 1.44 4.75 5.78
C ASP A 89 1.06 3.31 6.14
N ILE A 90 0.49 2.54 5.20
CA ILE A 90 -0.05 1.20 5.50
C ILE A 90 1.01 0.11 5.55
N ALA A 91 2.10 0.25 4.79
CA ALA A 91 3.21 -0.68 4.84
C ALA A 91 4.06 -0.39 6.06
N LEU A 92 4.49 -1.47 6.70
CA LEU A 92 5.45 -1.43 7.78
C LEU A 92 6.84 -1.62 7.18
N SER A 93 7.79 -0.88 7.72
CA SER A 93 9.20 -1.10 7.41
C SER A 93 9.79 -2.01 8.49
N PHE A 94 10.58 -3.02 8.10
CA PHE A 94 11.29 -3.82 9.09
C PHE A 94 12.30 -2.96 9.87
N ALA A 95 12.95 -2.00 9.22
CA ALA A 95 13.90 -1.12 9.88
C ALA A 95 13.24 -0.21 10.92
N ALA A 96 12.04 0.30 10.65
CA ALA A 96 11.35 1.24 11.54
C ALA A 96 10.46 0.55 12.58
N ASP A 97 9.73 -0.48 12.18
CA ASP A 97 8.69 -1.12 12.99
C ASP A 97 9.14 -2.44 13.64
N PHE A 98 10.20 -3.05 13.11
CA PHE A 98 10.80 -4.29 13.62
C PHE A 98 12.32 -4.19 13.85
N PRO A 99 12.80 -3.17 14.57
CA PRO A 99 14.22 -3.04 14.84
C PRO A 99 14.74 -4.24 15.63
N THR A 100 15.94 -4.71 15.30
CA THR A 100 16.60 -5.77 16.05
C THR A 100 16.96 -5.26 17.45
N THR A 101 16.32 -5.83 18.45
CA THR A 101 16.54 -5.61 19.88
C THR A 101 16.66 -6.96 20.58
N THR A 102 16.80 -6.97 21.90
CA THR A 102 16.81 -8.21 22.69
C THR A 102 15.47 -8.95 22.68
N THR A 103 14.37 -8.26 22.39
CA THR A 103 12.99 -8.80 22.43
C THR A 103 12.30 -8.81 21.06
N GLN A 104 12.90 -8.19 20.04
CA GLN A 104 12.35 -8.10 18.69
C GLN A 104 13.46 -8.38 17.67
N SER A 105 13.22 -9.26 16.70
CA SER A 105 14.20 -9.56 15.66
C SER A 105 13.52 -10.00 14.35
N ALA A 106 14.22 -9.79 13.25
CA ALA A 106 13.86 -10.30 11.93
C ALA A 106 14.88 -11.35 11.46
N LEU A 107 14.40 -12.35 10.70
CA LEU A 107 15.19 -13.39 10.06
C LEU A 107 15.20 -13.14 8.54
N PRO A 108 16.37 -13.14 7.88
CA PRO A 108 16.43 -13.16 6.43
C PRO A 108 15.97 -14.52 5.89
N CYS A 109 15.11 -14.48 4.89
CA CYS A 109 14.61 -15.63 4.18
C CYS A 109 14.95 -15.50 2.70
N ILE A 110 15.49 -16.55 2.10
CA ILE A 110 15.91 -16.54 0.70
C ILE A 110 14.75 -17.03 -0.16
N GLY A 111 14.36 -16.22 -1.13
CA GLY A 111 13.34 -16.53 -2.12
C GLY A 111 13.84 -16.54 -3.54
N PRO A 112 12.99 -16.98 -4.48
CA PRO A 112 13.30 -16.97 -5.90
C PRO A 112 13.58 -15.57 -6.46
N GLN A 113 13.13 -14.50 -5.78
CA GLN A 113 13.34 -13.10 -6.19
C GLN A 113 14.25 -12.30 -5.25
N GLY A 114 14.97 -12.96 -4.33
CA GLY A 114 15.92 -12.31 -3.42
C GLY A 114 15.69 -12.60 -1.94
N ILE A 115 16.36 -11.83 -1.09
CA ILE A 115 16.23 -11.93 0.37
C ILE A 115 15.06 -11.07 0.83
N TYR A 116 14.12 -11.67 1.56
CA TYR A 116 13.04 -10.97 2.25
C TYR A 116 13.18 -11.18 3.77
N LEU A 117 12.84 -10.17 4.55
CA LEU A 117 12.85 -10.28 6.01
C LEU A 117 11.52 -10.87 6.49
N ARG A 118 11.59 -11.73 7.51
CA ARG A 118 10.44 -12.22 8.27
C ARG A 118 10.62 -11.90 9.73
N GLN A 119 9.53 -11.61 10.42
CA GLN A 119 9.57 -11.47 11.88
C GLN A 119 9.96 -12.81 12.53
N ASN A 120 10.93 -12.78 13.45
CA ASN A 120 11.43 -13.94 14.17
C ASN A 120 11.04 -13.90 15.66
N GLN A 121 11.28 -12.76 16.30
CA GLN A 121 10.86 -12.47 17.67
C GLN A 121 10.15 -11.13 17.70
N THR A 122 9.18 -10.98 18.60
CA THR A 122 8.44 -9.72 18.74
C THR A 122 8.11 -9.43 20.19
N ASP A 123 8.22 -8.16 20.53
CA ASP A 123 7.48 -7.60 21.64
C ASP A 123 6.04 -7.37 21.17
N TYR A 124 5.09 -8.11 21.74
CA TYR A 124 3.68 -7.95 21.40
C TYR A 124 3.15 -6.55 21.73
N ALA A 125 3.80 -5.77 22.60
CA ALA A 125 3.48 -4.36 22.81
C ALA A 125 3.88 -3.49 21.60
N ALA A 126 4.94 -3.85 20.88
CA ALA A 126 5.30 -3.22 19.61
C ALA A 126 4.32 -3.63 18.50
N LEU A 127 3.92 -4.91 18.46
CA LEU A 127 2.93 -5.41 17.50
C LEU A 127 1.53 -4.83 17.75
N ALA A 128 1.16 -4.57 19.01
CA ALA A 128 -0.13 -3.99 19.40
C ALA A 128 -0.40 -2.63 18.78
N LYS A 129 0.64 -1.84 18.46
CA LYS A 129 0.51 -0.55 17.77
C LYS A 129 0.04 -0.72 16.31
N VAL A 130 0.33 -1.88 15.73
CA VAL A 130 0.03 -2.23 14.34
C VAL A 130 -1.28 -3.02 14.26
N THR A 131 -1.50 -3.98 15.16
CA THR A 131 -2.67 -4.88 15.13
C THR A 131 -3.97 -4.25 15.61
N LYS A 132 -3.94 -3.28 16.54
CA LYS A 132 -5.16 -2.60 17.04
C LYS A 132 -5.99 -1.88 15.98
N CYS A 133 -5.42 -1.65 14.80
CA CYS A 133 -6.05 -0.89 13.74
C CYS A 133 -6.45 -1.74 12.53
N ALA A 134 -6.14 -3.04 12.57
CA ALA A 134 -6.56 -4.01 11.56
C ALA A 134 -7.75 -4.86 12.02
N VAL A 135 -8.09 -4.81 13.31
CA VAL A 135 -9.22 -5.54 13.89
C VAL A 135 -10.27 -4.51 14.27
N ASP A 136 -11.48 -4.64 13.71
CA ASP A 136 -12.63 -3.92 14.22
C ASP A 136 -12.88 -4.42 15.65
N PHE A 137 -12.63 -3.56 16.64
CA PHE A 137 -12.94 -3.86 18.02
C PHE A 137 -14.46 -3.68 18.19
N THR A 138 -15.23 -4.62 17.66
CA THR A 138 -16.62 -4.77 18.08
C THR A 138 -16.58 -5.13 19.56
N ALA A 139 -16.83 -4.14 20.41
CA ALA A 139 -16.99 -4.30 21.84
C ALA A 139 -18.29 -5.08 22.11
N SER A 140 -18.29 -6.37 21.80
CA SER A 140 -19.36 -7.30 22.12
C SER A 140 -18.83 -8.73 22.06
N VAL A 141 -17.96 -9.07 22.99
CA VAL A 141 -17.90 -10.45 23.51
C VAL A 141 -17.86 -10.32 25.03
N GLN A 142 -18.94 -10.82 25.64
CA GLN A 142 -19.10 -10.96 27.09
C GLN A 142 -18.09 -11.93 27.68
#